data_AF-C5KR02-F1
#
_entry.id   AF-C5KR02-F1
#
_cell.length_a   1.000
_cell.length_b   1.000
_cell.length_c   1.000
_cell.angle_alpha   90.00
_cell.angle_beta   90.00
_cell.angle_gamma   90.00
#
_symmetry.space_group_name_H-M   'P 1'
#
loop_
_entity.id
_entity.type
_entity.pdbx_description
1 polymer ?
#
loop_
_entity_poly.entity_id
_entity_poly.type
_entity_poly.pdbx_seq_one_letter_code
_entity_poly.pdbx_strand_id
1 'polypeptide(L)'
;ANLKFKFKFQLSRAGITCITFVSGAHGNAPMLLVNTSDSNINIIDCTYGPPPGVLTNLTVRHRLRVAHSLLPIKSCYSPSEMGYCISGSEDKGVYIYSLAKTGNYRMSILHHHTVPVVAVATNQQ
;
A
#
# COMPACT_ATOMS: atom_id res chain seq x y z
N ALA A 1 -23.21 12.11 18.00
CA ALA A 1 -22.11 11.19 18.37
C ALA A 1 -20.80 11.96 18.27
N ASN A 2 -19.96 11.94 19.31
CA ASN A 2 -18.65 12.62 19.29
C ASN A 2 -17.59 11.65 18.73
N LEU A 3 -16.85 12.10 17.71
CA LEU A 3 -15.67 11.38 17.22
C LEU A 3 -14.58 11.41 18.30
N LYS A 4 -14.05 10.23 18.65
CA LYS A 4 -12.93 10.09 19.58
C LYS A 4 -11.74 9.51 18.86
N PHE A 5 -10.59 10.14 19.03
CA PHE A 5 -9.32 9.58 18.62
C PHE A 5 -9.07 8.26 19.35
N LYS A 6 -8.70 7.21 18.60
CA LYS A 6 -8.49 5.88 19.18
C LYS A 6 -7.03 5.60 19.50
N PHE A 7 -6.16 5.63 18.49
CA PHE A 7 -4.73 5.40 18.66
C PHE A 7 -3.92 6.00 17.50
N LYS A 8 -2.62 6.22 17.75
CA LYS A 8 -1.64 6.67 16.76
C LYS A 8 -0.73 5.51 16.41
N PHE A 9 -0.43 5.33 15.13
CA PHE A 9 0.60 4.42 14.67
C PHE A 9 1.67 5.20 13.92
N GLN A 10 2.91 5.22 14.44
CA GLN A 10 4.03 5.90 13.79
C GLN A 10 4.71 4.92 12.82
N LEU A 11 4.49 5.10 11.52
CA LEU A 11 5.03 4.20 10.50
C LEU A 11 6.46 4.55 10.06
N SER A 12 6.68 5.81 9.66
CA SER A 12 7.97 6.33 9.19
C SER A 12 8.20 7.75 9.74
N ARG A 13 9.46 8.20 9.70
CA ARG A 13 9.83 9.62 9.89
C ARG A 13 9.61 10.45 8.62
N ALA A 14 9.52 9.78 7.47
CA ALA A 14 9.22 10.39 6.18
C ALA A 14 7.72 10.70 6.04
N GLY A 15 7.38 11.58 5.10
CA GLY A 15 6.00 11.93 4.81
C GLY A 15 5.24 10.75 4.20
N ILE A 16 4.01 10.53 4.65
CA ILE A 16 3.09 9.59 3.99
C ILE A 16 2.52 10.28 2.76
N THR A 17 2.63 9.62 1.61
CA THR A 17 2.16 10.16 0.32
C THR A 17 0.85 9.54 -0.14
N CYS A 18 0.57 8.30 0.26
CA CYS A 18 -0.67 7.60 -0.08
C CYS A 18 -0.98 6.54 0.98
N ILE A 19 -2.26 6.36 1.30
CA ILE A 19 -2.77 5.29 2.15
C ILE A 19 -3.93 4.64 1.40
N THR A 20 -3.87 3.32 1.24
CA THR A 20 -4.93 2.54 0.60
C THR A 20 -5.31 1.38 1.52
N PHE A 21 -6.61 1.26 1.80
CA PHE A 21 -7.16 0.10 2.51
C PHE A 21 -7.48 -1.01 1.51
N VAL A 22 -7.07 -2.22 1.85
CA VAL A 22 -7.38 -3.44 1.11
C VAL A 22 -8.23 -4.31 2.03
N SER A 23 -9.45 -4.62 1.58
CA SER A 23 -10.34 -5.48 2.34
C SER A 23 -9.79 -6.90 2.37
N GLY A 24 -9.84 -7.53 3.55
CA GLY A 24 -9.59 -8.95 3.70
C GLY A 24 -10.57 -9.77 2.86
N ALA A 25 -10.07 -10.79 2.17
CA ALA A 25 -10.87 -11.72 1.39
C ALA A 25 -10.33 -13.15 1.55
N HIS A 26 -11.21 -14.15 1.39
CA HIS A 26 -10.87 -15.58 1.44
C HIS A 26 -10.10 -16.02 2.70
N GLY A 27 -10.50 -15.49 3.87
CA GLY A 27 -9.89 -15.86 5.16
C GLY A 27 -8.60 -15.10 5.49
N ASN A 28 -8.20 -14.13 4.68
CA ASN A 28 -7.10 -13.23 5.01
C ASN A 28 -7.59 -11.97 5.75
N ALA A 29 -6.72 -11.41 6.58
CA ALA A 29 -7.02 -10.24 7.40
C ALA A 29 -6.74 -8.94 6.62
N PRO A 30 -7.62 -7.92 6.72
CA PRO A 30 -7.49 -6.63 6.03
C PRO A 30 -6.12 -5.99 6.24
N MET A 31 -5.68 -5.20 5.26
CA MET A 31 -4.40 -4.50 5.32
C MET A 31 -4.45 -3.06 4.79
N LEU A 32 -3.44 -2.28 5.17
CA LEU A 32 -3.14 -0.99 4.57
C LEU A 32 -1.87 -1.12 3.71
N LEU A 33 -1.93 -0.52 2.54
CA LEU A 33 -0.77 -0.19 1.73
C LEU A 33 -0.46 1.29 1.96
N VAL A 34 0.76 1.59 2.42
CA VAL A 34 1.15 2.96 2.76
C VAL A 34 2.45 3.32 2.08
N ASN A 35 2.37 4.29 1.18
CA ASN A 35 3.53 4.85 0.51
C ASN A 35 4.15 5.95 1.37
N THR A 36 5.48 5.92 1.47
CA THR A 36 6.24 6.92 2.19
C THR A 36 7.29 7.55 1.27
N SER A 37 7.62 8.81 1.54
CA SER A 37 8.56 9.57 0.70
C SER A 37 10.03 9.09 0.80
N ASP A 38 10.31 8.11 1.65
CA ASP A 38 11.60 7.41 1.79
C ASP A 38 11.69 6.15 0.89
N SER A 39 10.89 6.12 -0.17
CA SER A 39 10.88 5.07 -1.18
C SER A 39 10.38 3.69 -0.74
N ASN A 40 9.54 3.65 0.29
CA ASN A 40 8.91 2.41 0.74
C ASN A 40 7.42 2.37 0.45
N ILE A 41 6.95 1.19 0.05
CA ILE A 41 5.55 0.78 0.19
C ILE A 41 5.49 -0.12 1.41
N ASN A 42 4.76 0.30 2.43
CA ASN A 42 4.61 -0.42 3.68
C ASN A 42 3.30 -1.20 3.63
N ILE A 43 3.38 -2.50 3.87
CA ILE A 43 2.23 -3.39 4.00
C ILE A 43 1.97 -3.57 5.49
N ILE A 44 0.79 -3.17 5.95
CA ILE A 44 0.43 -3.12 7.36
C ILE A 44 -0.83 -3.96 7.58
N ASP A 45 -0.73 -5.00 8.40
CA ASP A 45 -1.88 -5.81 8.76
C ASP A 45 -2.77 -5.05 9.76
N CYS A 46 -4.08 -5.08 9.52
CA CYS A 46 -5.09 -4.51 10.38
C CYS A 46 -5.69 -5.61 11.26
N THR A 47 -5.44 -5.53 12.57
CA THR A 47 -6.07 -6.45 13.52
C THR A 47 -7.35 -5.84 14.07
N TYR A 48 -8.46 -6.53 13.85
CA TYR A 48 -9.75 -6.19 14.44
C TYR A 48 -10.00 -7.15 15.61
N GLY A 49 -10.17 -6.59 16.80
CA GLY A 49 -10.49 -7.36 18.01
C GLY A 49 -11.97 -7.26 18.37
N PRO A 50 -12.42 -7.92 19.44
CA PRO A 50 -13.74 -7.68 20.01
C PRO A 50 -13.82 -6.24 20.59
N PRO A 51 -14.92 -5.49 20.37
CA PRO A 51 -16.11 -5.82 19.57
C PRO A 51 -15.84 -5.87 18.05
N PRO A 52 -16.54 -6.72 17.26
CA PRO A 52 -16.35 -6.77 15.81
C PRO A 52 -16.40 -5.39 15.14
N GLY A 53 -15.52 -5.17 14.16
CA GLY A 53 -15.39 -3.88 13.46
C GLY A 53 -14.50 -2.85 14.16
N VAL A 54 -13.94 -3.19 15.32
CA VAL A 54 -13.09 -2.29 16.10
C VAL A 54 -11.60 -2.59 15.85
N LEU A 55 -10.92 -1.70 15.12
CA LEU A 55 -9.48 -1.83 14.83
C LEU A 55 -8.66 -1.72 16.13
N THR A 56 -8.02 -2.79 16.57
CA THR A 56 -7.27 -2.83 17.84
C THR A 56 -5.77 -2.67 17.66
N ASN A 57 -5.21 -3.06 16.51
CA ASN A 57 -3.78 -2.96 16.26
C ASN A 57 -3.45 -2.77 14.77
N LEU A 58 -2.29 -2.16 14.51
CA LEU A 58 -1.65 -2.04 13.20
C LEU A 58 -0.23 -2.56 13.31
N THR A 59 0.14 -3.51 12.44
CA THR A 59 1.47 -4.13 12.47
C THR A 59 2.09 -4.07 11.08
N VAL A 60 3.33 -3.57 10.97
CA VAL A 60 4.05 -3.64 9.68
C VAL A 60 4.37 -5.09 9.38
N ARG A 61 3.76 -5.64 8.32
CA ARG A 61 4.07 -6.97 7.81
C ARG A 61 5.32 -6.97 6.94
N HIS A 62 5.42 -5.99 6.04
CA HIS A 62 6.51 -5.93 5.08
C HIS A 62 6.77 -4.48 4.62
N ARG A 63 8.01 -4.21 4.20
CA ARG A 63 8.41 -2.96 3.56
C ARG A 63 9.02 -3.25 2.20
N LEU A 64 8.34 -2.85 1.15
CA LEU A 64 8.83 -2.97 -0.22
C LEU A 64 9.61 -1.71 -0.56
N ARG A 65 10.92 -1.86 -0.70
CA ARG A 65 11.76 -0.77 -1.21
C ARG A 65 11.58 -0.67 -2.71
N VAL A 66 11.08 0.46 -3.17
CA VAL A 66 10.97 0.78 -4.59
C VAL A 66 12.16 1.65 -4.94
N ALA A 67 13.08 1.15 -5.74
CA ALA A 67 14.23 1.94 -6.18
C ALA A 67 13.81 2.91 -7.30
N HIS A 68 13.20 4.03 -6.93
CA HIS A 68 12.94 5.16 -7.83
C HIS A 68 14.01 6.23 -7.66
N SER A 69 14.34 6.91 -8.75
CA SER A 69 15.57 7.69 -8.85
C SER A 69 15.48 9.13 -8.34
N LEU A 70 14.28 9.69 -8.16
CA LEU A 70 14.12 11.14 -8.01
C LEU A 70 13.10 11.59 -6.95
N LEU A 71 11.85 11.11 -7.00
CA LEU A 71 10.74 11.74 -6.25
C LEU A 71 9.69 10.69 -5.79
N PRO A 72 8.86 11.00 -4.77
CA PRO A 72 8.21 9.98 -3.94
C PRO A 72 6.99 9.34 -4.60
N ILE A 73 6.74 8.07 -4.29
CA ILE A 73 5.60 7.29 -4.81
C ILE A 73 4.27 7.98 -4.49
N LYS A 74 3.37 8.13 -5.47
CA LYS A 74 2.13 8.91 -5.29
C LYS A 74 0.85 8.10 -5.09
N SER A 75 0.81 6.84 -5.49
CA SER A 75 -0.43 6.05 -5.42
C SER A 75 -0.14 4.58 -5.20
N CYS A 76 -0.93 3.90 -4.37
CA CYS A 76 -0.92 2.45 -4.28
C CYS A 76 -2.35 1.93 -4.46
N TYR A 77 -2.55 0.88 -5.26
CA TYR A 77 -3.85 0.25 -5.42
C TYR A 77 -3.72 -1.27 -5.40
N SER A 78 -4.65 -1.93 -4.72
CA SER A 78 -4.83 -3.37 -4.78
C SER A 78 -6.32 -3.73 -4.78
N PRO A 79 -6.81 -4.50 -5.77
CA PRO A 79 -8.21 -4.91 -5.81
C PRO A 79 -8.54 -5.97 -4.75
N SER A 80 -7.54 -6.73 -4.31
CA SER A 80 -7.67 -7.77 -3.29
C SER A 80 -6.29 -8.14 -2.74
N GLU A 81 -6.25 -8.71 -1.54
CA GLU A 81 -4.99 -9.04 -0.85
C GLU A 81 -4.11 -10.07 -1.55
N MET A 82 -4.68 -10.84 -2.47
CA MET A 82 -3.96 -11.83 -3.28
C MET A 82 -3.57 -11.29 -4.67
N GLY A 83 -3.90 -10.04 -4.97
CA GLY A 83 -3.62 -9.40 -6.25
C GLY A 83 -2.25 -8.73 -6.28
N TYR A 84 -2.25 -7.48 -6.70
CA TYR A 84 -1.05 -6.68 -6.92
C TYR A 84 -1.11 -5.38 -6.13
N CYS A 85 0.05 -4.84 -5.76
CA CYS A 85 0.21 -3.46 -5.37
C CYS A 85 0.79 -2.70 -6.56
N ILE A 86 0.03 -1.76 -7.10
CA ILE A 86 0.44 -0.95 -8.24
C ILE A 86 0.83 0.43 -7.75
N SER A 87 2.00 0.90 -8.14
CA SER A 87 2.65 2.08 -7.62
C SER A 87 3.13 2.99 -8.74
N GLY A 88 2.57 4.21 -8.81
CA GLY A 88 3.01 5.25 -9.74
C GLY A 88 4.17 6.05 -9.16
N SER A 89 5.18 6.29 -9.98
CA SER A 89 6.39 7.00 -9.59
C SER A 89 6.66 8.20 -10.50
N GLU A 90 7.34 9.19 -9.94
CA GLU A 90 7.73 10.39 -10.67
C GLU A 90 8.90 10.15 -11.64
N ASP A 91 9.58 9.00 -11.53
CA ASP A 91 10.55 8.54 -12.53
C ASP A 91 9.90 7.94 -13.80
N LYS A 92 8.59 8.14 -13.95
CA LYS A 92 7.78 7.72 -15.11
C LYS A 92 7.47 6.22 -15.14
N GLY A 93 7.91 5.47 -14.13
CA GLY A 93 7.62 4.05 -13.98
C GLY A 93 6.28 3.79 -13.30
N VAL A 94 5.59 2.73 -13.75
CA VAL A 94 4.52 2.09 -12.98
C VAL A 94 5.03 0.75 -12.49
N TYR A 95 5.15 0.61 -11.17
CA TYR A 95 5.65 -0.58 -10.50
C TYR A 95 4.49 -1.46 -10.06
N ILE A 96 4.57 -2.75 -10.34
CA ILE A 96 3.53 -3.73 -10.01
C ILE A 96 4.18 -4.82 -9.16
N TYR A 97 3.79 -4.90 -7.89
CA TYR A 97 4.28 -5.91 -6.95
C TYR A 97 3.21 -6.96 -6.72
N SER A 98 3.54 -8.25 -6.82
CA SER A 98 2.63 -9.31 -6.38
C SER A 98 2.50 -9.31 -4.85
N LEU A 99 1.28 -9.28 -4.33
CA LEU A 99 1.04 -9.39 -2.87
C LEU A 99 0.80 -10.84 -2.42
N ALA A 100 0.64 -11.76 -3.36
CA ALA A 100 0.48 -13.17 -3.05
C ALA A 100 1.73 -13.73 -2.36
N LYS A 101 1.54 -14.55 -1.32
CA LYS A 101 2.64 -15.22 -0.60
C LYS A 101 3.56 -16.02 -1.54
N THR A 102 2.98 -16.67 -2.54
CA THR A 102 3.70 -17.43 -3.57
C THR A 102 4.46 -16.54 -4.56
N GLY A 103 4.02 -15.29 -4.73
CA GLY A 103 4.60 -14.31 -5.62
C GLY A 103 5.89 -13.69 -5.09
N ASN A 104 6.24 -13.87 -3.81
CA ASN A 104 7.46 -13.35 -3.16
C ASN A 104 7.71 -11.86 -3.45
N TYR A 105 6.64 -11.06 -3.57
CA TYR A 105 6.75 -9.65 -3.93
C TYR A 105 7.51 -9.38 -5.24
N ARG A 106 7.44 -10.31 -6.20
CA ARG A 106 7.97 -10.12 -7.55
C ARG A 106 7.43 -8.84 -8.15
N MET A 107 8.32 -8.09 -8.76
CA MET A 107 8.06 -6.78 -9.33
C MET A 107 8.07 -6.87 -10.85
N SER A 108 7.09 -6.24 -11.47
CA SER A 108 7.05 -5.90 -12.89
C SER A 108 6.97 -4.39 -13.04
N ILE A 109 7.51 -3.85 -14.12
CA ILE A 109 7.52 -2.41 -14.39
C ILE A 109 6.98 -2.12 -15.79
N LEU A 110 6.12 -1.11 -15.87
CA LEU A 110 5.64 -0.57 -17.14
C LEU A 110 6.38 0.72 -17.44
N HIS A 111 7.11 0.75 -18.55
CA HIS A 111 7.84 1.92 -19.05
C HIS A 111 7.14 2.44 -20.31
N HIS A 112 6.29 3.44 -20.15
CA HIS A 112 5.64 4.09 -21.30
C HIS A 112 5.47 5.60 -21.11
N HIS A 113 5.31 6.06 -19.88
CA HIS A 113 5.14 7.48 -19.63
C HIS A 113 6.44 8.25 -19.94
N THR A 114 6.28 9.39 -20.59
CA THR A 114 7.36 10.36 -20.82
C THR A 114 7.42 11.42 -19.70
N VAL A 115 6.39 11.45 -18.84
CA VAL A 115 6.18 12.38 -17.72
C VAL A 115 5.88 11.62 -16.41
N PRO A 116 6.04 12.26 -15.23
CA PRO A 116 5.75 11.66 -13.93
C PRO A 116 4.35 11.02 -13.83
N VAL A 117 4.26 9.84 -13.18
CA VAL A 117 2.99 9.18 -12.90
C VAL A 117 2.47 9.61 -11.53
N VAL A 118 1.39 10.38 -11.51
CA VAL A 118 0.83 10.97 -10.28
C VAL A 118 -0.27 10.13 -9.63
N ALA A 119 -0.92 9.24 -10.40
CA ALA A 119 -1.99 8.38 -9.93
C ALA A 119 -2.07 7.11 -10.77
N VAL A 120 -2.55 6.02 -10.16
CA VAL A 120 -2.83 4.74 -10.81
C VAL A 120 -4.20 4.25 -10.37
N ALA A 121 -4.89 3.55 -11.26
CA ALA A 121 -6.16 2.90 -11.00
C ALA A 121 -6.19 1.54 -11.71
N THR A 122 -7.03 0.63 -11.25
CA THR A 122 -7.33 -0.60 -11.98
C THR A 122 -8.80 -0.62 -12.37
N ASN A 123 -9.11 -1.38 -13.41
CA ASN A 123 -10.49 -1.70 -13.70
C ASN A 123 -11.09 -2.55 -12.57
N GLN A 124 -12.40 -2.41 -12.36
CA GLN A 124 -13.19 -3.37 -11.62
C GLN A 124 -13.48 -4.54 -12.57
N GLN A 125 -12.98 -5.74 -12.25
CA GLN A 125 -13.26 -6.94 -13.04
C GLN A 125 -14.68 -7.43 -12.76
#